data_AF-A0A969GH66-F1
#
_entry.id   AF-A0A969GH66-F1
#
_cell.length_a   1.000
_cell.length_b   1.000
_cell.length_c   1.000
_cell.angle_alpha   90.00
_cell.angle_beta   90.00
_cell.angle_gamma   90.00
#
_symmetry.space_group_name_H-M   'P 1'
#
loop_
_entity.id
_entity.type
_entity.pdbx_description
1 polymer ?
#
loop_
_entity_poly.entity_id
_entity_poly.type
_entity_poly.pdbx_seq_one_letter_code
_entity_poly.pdbx_strand_id
1 'polypeptide(L)'
;MMKLPIPESYWVDENRFMAGEYPASYNPESARRRIEAFLDSGIRTFIDLTQSHELVPYESLLKEQAEIYDLKVSYHVLRFGTITFHRMRR
;
A
#
# COMPACT_ATOMS: atom_id res chain seq x y z
N MET A 1 21.69 1.31 -1.91
CA MET A 1 20.62 2.33 -1.95
C MET A 1 19.31 1.59 -1.83
N MET A 2 18.52 1.84 -0.78
CA MET A 2 17.20 1.21 -0.67
C MET A 2 16.30 1.79 -1.76
N LYS A 3 15.84 0.93 -2.68
CA LYS A 3 15.08 1.36 -3.85
C LYS A 3 13.65 1.65 -3.41
N LEU A 4 13.19 2.88 -3.63
CA LEU A 4 11.78 3.22 -3.43
C LEU A 4 10.94 2.47 -4.49
N PRO A 5 9.80 1.86 -4.10
CA PRO A 5 8.91 1.15 -5.02
C PRO A 5 8.39 2.08 -6.12
N ILE A 6 8.08 3.32 -5.74
CA ILE A 6 7.63 4.39 -6.62
C ILE A 6 8.32 5.71 -6.24
N PRO A 7 8.55 6.64 -7.18
CA PRO A 7 9.12 7.96 -6.86
C PRO A 7 8.32 8.75 -5.82
N GLU A 8 7.00 8.57 -5.81
CA GLU A 8 6.02 9.27 -4.99
C GLU A 8 5.81 8.54 -3.64
N SER A 9 6.88 7.95 -3.11
CA SER A 9 6.91 7.31 -1.80
C SER A 9 8.12 7.75 -1.00
N TYR A 10 8.00 7.69 0.32
CA TYR A 10 9.09 7.99 1.24
C TYR A 10 8.98 7.13 2.50
N TRP A 11 10.13 6.86 3.12
CA TRP A 11 10.19 6.20 4.41
C TRP A 11 9.76 7.18 5.51
N VAL A 12 8.72 6.81 6.25
CA VAL A 12 8.35 7.47 7.51
C VAL A 12 9.24 6.93 8.63
N ASP A 13 9.52 5.63 8.60
CA ASP A 13 10.49 4.94 9.44
C ASP A 13 11.21 3.90 8.56
N GLU A 14 12.53 4.03 8.43
CA GLU A 14 13.32 3.22 7.49
C GLU A 14 13.13 1.72 7.75
N ASN A 15 12.84 0.97 6.68
CA ASN A 15 12.57 -0.47 6.71
C ASN A 15 11.35 -0.91 7.51
N ARG A 16 10.56 0.01 8.08
CA ARG A 16 9.41 -0.31 8.93
C ARG A 16 8.12 0.26 8.41
N PHE A 17 8.12 1.51 7.96
CA PHE A 17 6.90 2.21 7.60
C PHE A 17 7.13 3.19 6.46
N MET A 18 6.34 3.03 5.40
CA MET A 18 6.40 3.84 4.20
C MET A 18 5.04 4.50 3.96
N ALA A 19 5.08 5.74 3.50
CA ALA A 19 3.93 6.44 2.96
C ALA A 19 4.19 6.76 1.49
N GLY A 20 3.14 6.73 0.68
CA GLY A 20 3.26 7.03 -0.73
C GLY A 20 1.91 7.18 -1.39
N GLU A 21 1.95 7.51 -2.68
CA GLU A 21 0.77 7.61 -3.51
C GLU A 21 0.04 6.27 -3.62
N TYR A 22 -1.28 6.36 -3.82
CA TYR A 22 -2.16 5.23 -4.03
C TYR A 22 -1.66 4.30 -5.14
N PRO A 23 -1.56 2.98 -4.89
CA PRO A 23 -0.91 2.04 -5.80
C PRO A 23 -1.75 1.73 -7.06
N ALA A 24 -3.07 1.92 -7.01
CA ALA A 24 -3.91 1.71 -8.19
C ALA A 24 -3.85 2.88 -9.17
N SER A 25 -4.29 2.62 -10.41
CA SER A 25 -4.48 3.65 -11.43
C SER A 25 -5.57 3.21 -12.40
N TYR A 26 -6.09 4.13 -13.22
CA TYR A 26 -7.03 3.78 -14.29
C TYR A 26 -6.44 2.83 -15.34
N ASN A 27 -5.11 2.73 -15.43
CA ASN A 27 -4.43 1.75 -16.28
C ASN A 27 -4.07 0.50 -15.43
N PRO A 28 -4.72 -0.66 -15.68
CA PRO A 28 -4.47 -1.89 -14.92
C PRO A 28 -3.00 -2.34 -14.95
N GLU A 29 -2.31 -2.20 -16.09
CA GLU A 29 -0.90 -2.59 -16.21
C GLU A 29 0.01 -1.72 -15.35
N SER A 30 -0.32 -0.43 -15.23
CA SER A 30 0.45 0.48 -14.38
C SER A 30 0.22 0.16 -12.90
N ALA A 31 -1.03 -0.13 -12.51
CA ALA A 31 -1.36 -0.56 -11.15
C ALA A 31 -0.63 -1.87 -10.78
N ARG A 32 -0.61 -2.84 -11.69
CA ARG A 32 0.09 -4.12 -11.50
C ARG A 32 1.57 -3.91 -11.25
N ARG A 33 2.27 -3.15 -12.11
CA ARG A 33 3.69 -2.85 -11.95
C ARG A 33 4.02 -2.15 -10.63
N ARG A 34 3.15 -1.23 -10.18
CA ARG A 34 3.33 -0.56 -8.88
C ARG A 34 3.23 -1.56 -7.74
N ILE A 35 2.21 -2.41 -7.75
CA ILE A 35 2.02 -3.47 -6.75
C ILE A 35 3.21 -4.42 -6.72
N GLU A 36 3.68 -4.88 -7.88
CA GLU A 36 4.89 -5.71 -7.98
C GLU A 36 6.10 -5.01 -7.36
N ALA A 37 6.32 -3.73 -7.66
CA ALA A 37 7.41 -2.96 -7.06
C ALA A 37 7.32 -2.88 -5.52
N PHE A 38 6.11 -2.75 -4.96
CA PHE A 38 5.91 -2.78 -3.52
C PHE A 38 6.22 -4.17 -2.94
N LEU A 39 5.77 -5.25 -3.58
CA LEU A 39 6.07 -6.62 -3.15
C LEU A 39 7.58 -6.93 -3.23
N ASP A 40 8.25 -6.51 -4.31
CA ASP A 40 9.69 -6.68 -4.49
C ASP A 40 10.50 -5.92 -3.43
N SER A 41 9.99 -4.79 -2.94
CA SER A 41 10.63 -4.02 -1.87
C SER A 41 10.48 -4.65 -0.48
N GLY A 42 9.75 -5.78 -0.37
CA GLY A 42 9.51 -6.46 0.90
C GLY A 42 8.27 -5.98 1.66
N ILE A 43 7.48 -5.07 1.09
CA ILE A 43 6.23 -4.61 1.73
C ILE A 43 5.19 -5.73 1.67
N ARG A 44 4.60 -6.06 2.83
CA ARG A 44 3.61 -7.13 2.97
C ARG A 44 2.30 -6.66 3.59
N THR A 45 2.29 -5.48 4.21
CA THR A 45 1.10 -4.92 4.84
C THR A 45 0.73 -3.62 4.15
N PHE A 46 -0.49 -3.55 3.65
CA PHE A 46 -1.04 -2.39 2.96
C PHE A 46 -2.14 -1.79 3.81
N ILE A 47 -2.04 -0.48 4.06
CA ILE A 47 -3.02 0.28 4.82
C ILE A 47 -3.65 1.29 3.86
N ASP A 48 -4.87 1.00 3.45
CA ASP A 48 -5.67 1.87 2.60
C ASP A 48 -6.41 2.90 3.44
N LEU A 49 -6.13 4.17 3.18
CA LEU A 49 -6.73 5.32 3.87
C LEU A 49 -7.91 5.92 3.10
N THR A 50 -8.25 5.36 1.94
CA THR A 50 -9.26 5.90 1.03
C THR A 50 -10.66 5.41 1.40
N GLN A 51 -11.66 6.11 0.88
CA GLN A 51 -13.05 5.65 0.96
C GLN A 51 -13.41 4.78 -0.25
N SER A 52 -14.36 3.85 -0.06
CA SER A 52 -14.73 2.82 -1.06
C SER A 52 -15.27 3.35 -2.40
N HIS A 53 -15.40 4.66 -2.58
CA HIS A 53 -15.87 5.34 -3.78
C HIS A 53 -14.91 6.42 -4.28
N GLU A 54 -13.76 6.59 -3.64
CA GLU A 54 -12.80 7.64 -3.96
C GLU A 54 -11.88 7.22 -5.09
N LEU A 55 -11.34 6.00 -5.03
CA LEU A 55 -10.38 5.46 -5.99
C LEU A 55 -10.70 4.01 -6.40
N VAL A 56 -10.08 3.57 -7.50
CA VAL A 56 -10.21 2.21 -8.02
C VAL A 56 -9.66 1.21 -6.98
N PRO A 57 -10.43 0.21 -6.53
CA PRO A 57 -9.95 -0.78 -5.58
C PRO A 57 -8.77 -1.59 -6.15
N TYR A 58 -7.76 -1.87 -5.33
CA TYR A 58 -6.60 -2.69 -5.73
C TYR A 58 -6.38 -3.93 -4.87
N GLU A 59 -7.23 -4.19 -3.87
CA GLU A 59 -7.08 -5.34 -2.99
C GLU A 59 -7.05 -6.67 -3.77
N SER A 60 -7.95 -6.84 -4.74
CA SER A 60 -8.00 -8.05 -5.58
C SER A 60 -6.71 -8.23 -6.38
N LEU A 61 -6.21 -7.15 -6.99
CA LEU A 61 -4.97 -7.18 -7.75
C LEU A 61 -3.77 -7.46 -6.85
N LEU A 62 -3.72 -6.88 -5.65
CA LEU A 62 -2.69 -7.14 -4.65
C LEU A 62 -2.65 -8.62 -4.26
N LYS A 63 -3.82 -9.22 -4.00
CA LYS A 63 -3.93 -10.64 -3.63
C LYS A 63 -3.50 -11.56 -4.77
N GLU A 64 -3.92 -11.27 -5.99
CA GLU A 64 -3.53 -12.03 -7.19
C GLU A 64 -2.01 -11.99 -7.39
N GLN A 65 -1.40 -10.79 -7.35
CA GLN A 65 0.05 -10.69 -7.49
C GLN A 65 0.77 -11.39 -6.34
N ALA A 66 0.31 -11.22 -5.11
CA ALA A 66 0.92 -11.90 -3.96
C ALA A 66 0.86 -13.43 -4.10
N GLU A 67 -0.24 -13.98 -4.62
CA GLU A 67 -0.38 -15.41 -4.89
C GLU A 67 0.61 -15.91 -5.96
N ILE A 68 0.81 -15.15 -7.04
CA ILE A 68 1.79 -15.46 -8.09
C ILE A 68 3.22 -15.58 -7.52
N TYR A 69 3.57 -14.72 -6.56
CA TYR A 69 4.89 -14.71 -5.92
C TYR A 69 4.97 -15.58 -4.65
N ASP A 70 3.92 -16.34 -4.31
CA ASP A 70 3.80 -17.12 -3.05
C ASP A 70 4.09 -16.28 -1.79
N LEU A 71 3.57 -15.04 -1.78
CA LEU A 71 3.74 -14.07 -0.70
C LEU A 71 2.46 -13.95 0.13
N LYS A 72 2.63 -13.97 1.46
CA LYS A 72 1.54 -13.61 2.38
C LYS A 72 1.47 -12.09 2.51
N VAL A 73 0.32 -11.53 2.22
CA VAL A 73 0.03 -10.10 2.36
C VAL A 73 -1.18 -9.84 3.25
N SER A 74 -1.23 -8.66 3.86
CA SER A 74 -2.37 -8.19 4.65
C SER A 74 -2.83 -6.84 4.13
N TYR A 75 -4.14 -6.68 3.98
CA TYR A 75 -4.79 -5.47 3.52
C TYR A 75 -5.75 -4.97 4.58
N HIS A 76 -5.63 -3.71 4.95
CA HIS A 76 -6.50 -3.08 5.95
C HIS A 76 -7.00 -1.74 5.43
N VAL A 77 -8.30 -1.50 5.55
CA VAL A 77 -8.88 -0.18 5.27
C VAL A 77 -9.06 0.58 6.59
N LEU A 78 -8.40 1.74 6.72
CA LEU A 78 -8.60 2.65 7.84
C LEU A 78 -9.55 3.78 7.41
N ARG A 79 -10.78 3.74 7.90
CA ARG A 79 -11.76 4.80 7.68
C ARG A 79 -11.63 5.87 8.78
N PHE A 80 -11.11 7.04 8.43
CA PHE A 80 -11.08 8.19 9.34
C PHE A 80 -12.48 8.82 9.49
N GLY A 81 -13.34 8.15 10.27
CA GLY A 81 -14.63 8.69 10.73
C GLY A 81 -14.85 8.57 12.24
N THR A 82 -14.02 7.76 12.94
CA THR A 82 -14.24 7.43 14.36
C THR A 82 -12.94 7.17 15.12
N ILE A 83 -11.84 7.85 14.80
CA ILE A 83 -10.60 7.73 15.59
C ILE A 83 -10.09 9.12 15.94
N THR A 84 -10.63 9.67 17.02
CA THR A 84 -9.94 10.69 17.81
C THR A 84 -8.60 10.07 18.23
N PHE A 85 -7.50 10.49 17.60
CA PHE A 85 -6.14 10.15 18.01
C PHE A 85 -5.91 10.68 19.43
N HIS A 86 -6.22 9.88 20.46
CA HIS A 86 -5.93 10.24 21.85
C HIS A 86 -4.73 9.48 22.43
N ARG A 87 -3.92 8.79 21.61
CA ARG A 87 -2.74 8.09 22.15
C ARG A 87 -1.62 7.84 21.15
N MET A 88 -1.06 8.91 20.62
CA MET A 88 0.39 8.98 20.34
C MET A 88 0.94 10.15 21.13
N ARG A 89 1.18 9.93 22.43
CA ARG A 89 2.12 10.76 23.18
C ARG A 89 3.43 9.98 23.24
N ARG A 90 4.51 10.71 22.90
CA ARG A 90 5.90 10.30 23.09
C ARG A 90 6.16 9.93 24.54
#